data_AF-A0A0L0CYE7-F1
#
_entry.id   AF-A0A0L0CYE7-F1
#
_cell.length_a   1.000
_cell.length_b   1.000
_cell.length_c   1.000
_cell.angle_alpha   90.00
_cell.angle_beta   90.00
_cell.angle_gamma   90.00
#
_symmetry.space_group_name_H-M   'P 1'
#
loop_
_entity.id
_entity.type
_entity.pdbx_description
1 polymer ?
#
loop_
_entity_poly.entity_id
_entity_poly.type
_entity_poly.pdbx_seq_one_letter_code
_entity_poly.pdbx_strand_id
1 'polypeptide(L)'
;MSFLNKSLMLNFLNTFPKKGKFQHTYILTPKLNKSKLPERKTFKPTLQDVVCHGIPNLRKLQRGDIITYDCTVFLDGVFGDCAGTVGIGEISERHKKLMDVSKECLYKAISICRDGQLFSEIGRIITEHANKNGFNVIKDFCGHFIGTHMHMYPLIEHHYPNSHNNHRMKKGQIFTIEPILSEGSINIYTWKDKWTVCTNDNSFCSQWEHTILVLDNYAEILT
;
A
#
# COMPACT_ATOMS: atom_id res chain seq x y z
N MET A 1 0.06 8.75 -18.63
CA MET A 1 -0.87 7.83 -17.94
C MET A 1 -0.81 6.49 -18.63
N SER A 2 -0.08 5.52 -18.08
CA SER A 2 -0.03 4.16 -18.62
C SER A 2 -1.25 3.38 -18.12
N PHE A 3 -2.20 3.10 -19.00
CA PHE A 3 -3.29 2.19 -18.73
C PHE A 3 -2.75 0.77 -18.63
N LEU A 4 -2.91 0.12 -17.47
CA LEU A 4 -2.62 -1.30 -17.34
C LEU A 4 -3.70 -2.09 -18.07
N ASN A 5 -3.37 -2.55 -19.28
CA ASN A 5 -4.15 -3.59 -19.95
C ASN A 5 -3.63 -4.98 -19.51
N LYS A 6 -4.41 -6.04 -19.73
CA LYS A 6 -4.10 -7.43 -19.37
C LYS A 6 -2.70 -7.91 -19.83
N SER A 7 -2.24 -7.46 -20.99
CA SER A 7 -0.90 -7.65 -21.55
C SER A 7 0.18 -6.94 -20.76
N LEU A 8 -0.09 -5.78 -20.16
CA LEU A 8 0.90 -5.04 -19.37
C LEU A 8 1.13 -5.70 -18.01
N MET A 9 0.07 -6.26 -17.42
CA MET A 9 0.16 -7.06 -16.19
C MET A 9 0.90 -8.39 -16.44
N LEU A 10 0.60 -9.06 -17.56
CA LEU A 10 1.37 -10.23 -18.02
C LEU A 10 2.83 -9.87 -18.34
N ASN A 11 3.09 -8.72 -18.94
CA ASN A 11 4.44 -8.25 -19.23
C ASN A 11 5.20 -7.86 -17.95
N PHE A 12 4.55 -7.20 -16.97
CA PHE A 12 5.11 -6.94 -15.65
C PHE A 12 5.49 -8.26 -14.97
N LEU A 13 4.58 -9.23 -14.93
CA LEU A 13 4.85 -10.57 -14.41
C LEU A 13 5.96 -11.31 -15.19
N ASN A 14 6.13 -11.02 -16.49
CA ASN A 14 7.15 -11.64 -17.36
C ASN A 14 8.50 -10.89 -17.37
N THR A 15 8.57 -9.63 -16.93
CA THR A 15 9.83 -8.86 -16.82
C THR A 15 10.67 -9.27 -15.62
N PHE A 16 10.09 -10.01 -14.68
CA PHE A 16 10.82 -10.49 -13.52
C PHE A 16 11.75 -11.67 -13.88
N PRO A 17 12.98 -11.69 -13.33
CA PRO A 17 13.95 -12.73 -13.62
C PRO A 17 13.43 -14.11 -13.19
N LYS A 18 13.55 -15.10 -14.09
CA LYS A 18 13.17 -16.52 -13.87
C LYS A 18 13.91 -17.22 -12.70
N LYS A 19 14.76 -16.50 -11.96
CA LYS A 19 15.63 -17.04 -10.90
C LYS A 19 15.23 -16.62 -9.48
N GLY A 20 14.20 -15.80 -9.29
CA GLY A 20 13.66 -15.46 -7.96
C GLY A 20 12.55 -16.41 -7.51
N LYS A 21 12.46 -16.68 -6.20
CA LYS A 21 11.24 -17.28 -5.62
C LYS A 21 10.30 -16.12 -5.27
N PHE A 22 9.16 -16.02 -5.96
CA PHE A 22 8.09 -15.13 -5.54
C PHE A 22 7.48 -15.69 -4.26
N GLN A 23 7.45 -14.89 -3.21
CA GLN A 23 6.84 -15.32 -1.97
C GLN A 23 5.41 -14.79 -1.86
N HIS A 24 5.16 -13.54 -2.30
CA HIS A 24 3.81 -12.98 -2.34
C HIS A 24 3.62 -12.06 -3.55
N THR A 25 2.51 -12.26 -4.26
CA THR A 25 2.00 -11.27 -5.23
C THR A 25 0.51 -11.18 -4.96
N TYR A 26 0.09 -10.12 -4.27
CA TYR A 26 -1.31 -9.83 -4.05
C TYR A 26 -1.79 -8.92 -5.17
N ILE A 27 -2.64 -9.45 -6.04
CA ILE A 27 -3.54 -8.61 -6.83
C ILE A 27 -4.81 -8.54 -5.99
N LEU A 28 -5.04 -7.39 -5.35
CA LEU A 28 -6.20 -7.19 -4.50
C LEU A 28 -7.48 -7.32 -5.34
N THR A 29 -8.12 -8.48 -5.29
CA THR A 29 -9.49 -8.66 -5.79
C THR A 29 -10.28 -9.33 -4.69
N PRO A 30 -11.23 -8.69 -4.01
CA PRO A 30 -12.06 -9.31 -2.98
C PRO A 30 -12.99 -10.39 -3.51
N LYS A 31 -13.24 -11.39 -2.66
CA LYS A 31 -14.05 -12.58 -2.92
C LYS A 31 -15.53 -12.22 -3.08
N LEU A 32 -16.14 -12.63 -4.19
CA LEU A 32 -17.60 -12.74 -4.30
C LEU A 32 -18.07 -13.91 -3.41
N ASN A 33 -18.43 -13.65 -2.15
CA ASN A 33 -19.05 -14.68 -1.32
C ASN A 33 -20.59 -14.51 -1.33
N LYS A 34 -21.28 -15.21 -2.22
CA LYS A 34 -22.76 -15.22 -2.27
C LYS A 34 -23.42 -16.07 -1.18
N SER A 35 -22.67 -16.68 -0.25
CA SER A 35 -23.24 -17.52 0.79
C SER A 35 -22.97 -17.01 2.21
N LYS A 36 -24.06 -16.56 2.86
CA LYS A 36 -24.25 -16.30 4.29
C LYS A 36 -23.57 -15.04 4.85
N LEU A 37 -24.16 -13.89 4.52
CA LEU A 37 -24.09 -12.66 5.32
C LEU A 37 -25.16 -12.73 6.44
N PRO A 38 -24.87 -12.27 7.67
CA PRO A 38 -25.89 -12.10 8.69
C PRO A 38 -26.87 -11.00 8.25
N GLU A 39 -28.16 -11.23 8.44
CA GLU A 39 -29.23 -10.26 8.19
C GLU A 39 -29.10 -9.09 9.16
N ARG A 40 -28.25 -8.10 8.86
CA ARG A 40 -28.36 -6.75 9.41
C ARG A 40 -27.62 -5.78 8.50
N LYS A 41 -28.43 -5.09 7.69
CA LYS A 41 -28.08 -4.07 6.68
C LYS A 41 -27.30 -4.63 5.48
N THR A 42 -27.74 -4.22 4.30
CA THR A 42 -27.26 -4.61 2.97
C THR A 42 -25.78 -4.30 2.78
N PHE A 43 -24.91 -5.17 3.30
CA PHE A 43 -23.46 -5.08 3.14
C PHE A 43 -23.04 -5.91 1.92
N LYS A 44 -22.79 -5.25 0.79
CA LYS A 44 -22.17 -5.86 -0.38
C LYS A 44 -20.74 -5.31 -0.46
N PRO A 45 -19.73 -6.05 0.00
CA PRO A 45 -18.35 -5.63 -0.21
C PRO A 45 -18.12 -5.48 -1.72
N THR A 46 -17.71 -4.30 -2.15
CA THR A 46 -17.28 -4.04 -3.53
C THR A 46 -15.75 -4.12 -3.59
N LEU A 47 -15.12 -4.05 -4.77
CA LEU A 47 -13.65 -4.14 -4.87
C LEU A 47 -12.88 -3.04 -4.12
N GLN A 48 -13.62 -2.02 -3.74
CA GLN A 48 -13.20 -0.65 -3.69
C GLN A 48 -12.70 -0.32 -2.29
N ASP A 49 -13.24 -1.03 -1.30
CA ASP A 49 -13.00 -0.83 0.13
C ASP A 49 -11.76 -1.55 0.68
N VAL A 50 -11.09 -2.37 -0.13
CA VAL A 50 -9.94 -3.15 0.33
C VAL A 50 -8.76 -2.24 0.61
N VAL A 51 -8.32 -2.28 1.86
CA VAL A 51 -7.16 -1.57 2.41
C VAL A 51 -5.88 -2.30 2.02
N CYS A 52 -5.79 -3.61 2.31
CA CYS A 52 -4.64 -4.46 1.99
C CYS A 52 -5.02 -5.96 2.07
N HIS A 53 -4.09 -6.85 1.72
CA HIS A 53 -4.16 -8.31 1.92
C HIS A 53 -5.37 -9.03 1.27
N GLY A 54 -5.98 -8.42 0.27
CA GLY A 54 -7.01 -9.01 -0.57
C GLY A 54 -6.48 -10.21 -1.37
N ILE A 55 -7.19 -11.33 -1.28
CA ILE A 55 -6.79 -12.58 -1.92
C ILE A 55 -7.27 -12.62 -3.39
N PRO A 56 -6.37 -12.77 -4.39
CA PRO A 56 -6.74 -12.89 -5.80
C PRO A 56 -7.85 -13.93 -6.04
N ASN A 57 -8.83 -13.61 -6.91
CA ASN A 57 -9.91 -14.53 -7.25
C ASN A 57 -10.45 -14.31 -8.68
N LEU A 58 -11.54 -15.01 -9.01
CA LEU A 58 -12.14 -15.05 -10.35
C LEU A 58 -13.00 -13.81 -10.73
N ARG A 59 -13.11 -12.80 -9.86
CA ARG A 59 -13.86 -11.58 -10.21
C ARG A 59 -13.15 -10.87 -11.37
N LYS A 60 -13.92 -10.57 -12.40
CA LYS A 60 -13.47 -9.76 -13.53
C LYS A 60 -13.37 -8.30 -13.11
N LEU A 61 -12.26 -7.66 -13.45
CA LEU A 61 -12.06 -6.23 -13.28
C LEU A 61 -13.01 -5.45 -14.19
N GLN A 62 -13.52 -4.33 -13.68
CA GLN A 62 -14.50 -3.50 -14.37
C GLN A 62 -13.95 -2.09 -14.60
N ARG A 63 -14.43 -1.43 -15.66
CA ARG A 63 -14.15 -0.02 -15.91
C ARG A 63 -14.55 0.81 -14.69
N GLY A 64 -13.65 1.64 -14.18
CA GLY A 64 -13.86 2.45 -12.98
C GLY A 64 -13.29 1.86 -11.69
N ASP A 65 -12.88 0.57 -11.69
CA ASP A 65 -12.16 -0.02 -10.55
C ASP A 65 -10.80 0.66 -10.36
N ILE A 66 -10.35 0.78 -9.12
CA ILE A 66 -8.93 0.95 -8.77
C ILE A 66 -8.47 -0.27 -7.98
N ILE A 67 -7.23 -0.67 -8.17
CA ILE A 67 -6.67 -1.90 -7.59
C ILE A 67 -5.25 -1.63 -7.15
N THR A 68 -4.90 -2.03 -5.94
CA THR A 68 -3.50 -2.11 -5.53
C THR A 68 -2.94 -3.49 -5.88
N TYR A 69 -1.75 -3.49 -6.47
CA TYR A 69 -0.88 -4.65 -6.48
C TYR A 69 0.17 -4.47 -5.39
N ASP A 70 0.58 -5.57 -4.77
CA ASP A 70 1.59 -5.62 -3.71
C ASP A 70 2.45 -6.87 -3.98
N CYS A 71 3.76 -6.66 -4.13
CA CYS A 71 4.68 -7.64 -4.69
C CYS A 71 5.99 -7.71 -3.90
N THR A 72 6.19 -8.88 -3.29
CA THR A 72 7.41 -9.21 -2.56
C THR A 72 8.19 -10.32 -3.27
N VAL A 73 9.47 -10.08 -3.52
CA VAL A 73 10.40 -11.05 -4.11
C VAL A 73 11.46 -11.46 -3.10
N PHE A 74 11.77 -12.76 -3.02
CA PHE A 74 12.95 -13.27 -2.31
C PHE A 74 14.01 -13.72 -3.32
N LEU A 75 15.16 -13.06 -3.31
CA LEU A 75 16.27 -13.33 -4.21
C LEU A 75 17.59 -13.23 -3.45
N ASP A 76 18.48 -14.20 -3.67
CA ASP A 76 19.85 -14.23 -3.11
C ASP A 76 19.93 -13.98 -1.59
N GLY A 77 18.94 -14.46 -0.84
CA GLY A 77 18.90 -14.37 0.62
C GLY A 77 18.23 -13.12 1.19
N VAL A 78 17.68 -12.24 0.35
CA VAL A 78 17.00 -11.00 0.79
C VAL A 78 15.63 -10.82 0.13
N PHE A 79 14.76 -10.10 0.83
CA PHE A 79 13.43 -9.68 0.38
C PHE A 79 13.49 -8.25 -0.19
N GLY A 80 12.71 -8.00 -1.24
CA GLY A 80 12.37 -6.66 -1.71
C GLY A 80 10.86 -6.55 -1.90
N ASP A 81 10.29 -5.40 -1.55
CA ASP A 81 8.85 -5.18 -1.51
C ASP A 81 8.44 -3.88 -2.20
N CYS A 82 7.32 -3.92 -2.92
CA CYS A 82 6.69 -2.75 -3.50
C CYS A 82 5.21 -2.95 -3.81
N ALA A 83 4.48 -1.84 -3.79
CA ALA A 83 3.06 -1.80 -4.08
C ALA A 83 2.69 -0.55 -4.87
N GLY A 84 1.58 -0.62 -5.59
CA GLY A 84 1.03 0.54 -6.30
C GLY A 84 -0.43 0.35 -6.67
N THR A 85 -1.17 1.45 -6.72
CA THR A 85 -2.57 1.47 -7.14
C THR A 85 -2.71 1.85 -8.61
N VAL A 86 -3.61 1.16 -9.32
CA VAL A 86 -3.83 1.32 -10.76
C VAL A 86 -5.32 1.38 -11.08
N GLY A 87 -5.68 2.23 -12.05
CA GLY A 87 -7.07 2.38 -12.51
C GLY A 87 -7.39 1.47 -13.69
N ILE A 88 -8.60 0.90 -13.71
CA ILE A 88 -9.07 0.03 -14.78
C ILE A 88 -9.98 0.83 -15.72
N GLY A 89 -9.49 1.09 -16.93
CA GLY A 89 -10.19 1.93 -17.91
C GLY A 89 -10.30 3.39 -17.45
N GLU A 90 -11.44 4.03 -17.72
CA GLU A 90 -11.71 5.38 -17.21
C GLU A 90 -12.18 5.30 -15.76
N ILE A 91 -11.52 6.06 -14.88
CA ILE A 91 -11.85 6.19 -13.45
C ILE A 91 -12.35 7.60 -13.15
N SER A 92 -13.03 7.78 -12.01
CA SER A 92 -13.49 9.10 -11.60
C SER A 92 -12.31 10.04 -11.28
N GLU A 93 -12.50 11.36 -11.44
CA GLU A 93 -11.48 12.35 -11.04
C GLU A 93 -11.16 12.27 -9.54
N ARG A 94 -12.13 11.86 -8.70
CA ARG A 94 -11.89 11.62 -7.27
C ARG A 94 -10.92 10.46 -7.04
N HIS A 95 -11.10 9.33 -7.73
CA HIS A 95 -10.21 8.16 -7.56
C HIS A 95 -8.83 8.43 -8.13
N LYS A 96 -8.75 9.16 -9.26
CA LYS A 96 -7.48 9.63 -9.80
C LYS A 96 -6.75 10.52 -8.80
N LYS A 97 -7.45 11.50 -8.19
CA LYS A 97 -6.88 12.33 -7.13
C LYS A 97 -6.42 11.51 -5.92
N LEU A 98 -7.19 10.51 -5.49
CA LEU A 98 -6.80 9.62 -4.39
C LEU A 98 -5.48 8.89 -4.71
N MET A 99 -5.37 8.33 -5.91
CA MET A 99 -4.16 7.63 -6.36
C MET A 99 -2.95 8.56 -6.46
N ASP A 100 -3.14 9.74 -7.05
CA ASP A 100 -2.07 10.74 -7.22
C ASP A 100 -1.58 11.24 -5.85
N VAL A 101 -2.49 11.57 -4.93
CA VAL A 101 -2.14 12.05 -3.58
C VAL A 101 -1.49 10.94 -2.74
N SER A 102 -1.96 9.69 -2.84
CA SER A 102 -1.33 8.56 -2.14
C SER A 102 0.12 8.37 -2.62
N LYS A 103 0.35 8.46 -3.93
CA LYS A 103 1.70 8.44 -4.51
C LYS A 103 2.54 9.63 -4.03
N GLU A 104 1.99 10.83 -4.06
CA GLU A 104 2.68 12.04 -3.58
C GLU A 104 3.06 11.95 -2.09
N CYS A 105 2.19 11.39 -1.24
CA CYS A 105 2.49 11.13 0.17
C CYS A 105 3.74 10.26 0.32
N LEU A 106 3.83 9.16 -0.43
CA LEU A 106 5.01 8.28 -0.43
C LEU A 106 6.28 9.04 -0.82
N TYR A 107 6.29 9.72 -1.97
CA TYR A 107 7.51 10.42 -2.43
C TYR A 107 7.89 11.59 -1.52
N LYS A 108 6.92 12.30 -0.94
CA LYS A 108 7.20 13.37 0.04
C LYS A 108 7.83 12.79 1.30
N ALA A 109 7.34 11.66 1.81
CA ALA A 109 7.94 10.97 2.95
C ALA A 109 9.36 10.49 2.62
N ILE A 110 9.59 9.88 1.46
CA ILE A 110 10.93 9.44 1.04
C ILE A 110 11.88 10.62 0.91
N SER A 111 11.41 11.77 0.39
CA SER A 111 12.26 12.94 0.13
C SER A 111 12.93 13.54 1.38
N ILE A 112 12.39 13.28 2.56
CA ILE A 112 13.00 13.72 3.83
C ILE A 112 13.92 12.68 4.47
N CYS A 113 13.89 11.43 3.99
CA CYS A 113 14.64 10.33 4.59
C CYS A 113 16.14 10.51 4.34
N ARG A 114 16.92 10.51 5.43
CA ARG A 114 18.38 10.64 5.45
C ARG A 114 18.89 10.31 6.85
N ASP A 115 20.20 10.12 6.99
CA ASP A 115 20.84 9.89 8.28
C ASP A 115 20.45 10.98 9.31
N GLY A 116 20.10 10.54 10.52
CA GLY A 116 19.69 11.42 11.62
C GLY A 116 18.26 11.96 11.55
N GLN A 117 17.50 11.76 10.46
CA GLN A 117 16.10 12.20 10.38
C GLN A 117 15.19 11.41 11.32
N LEU A 118 14.18 12.05 11.91
CA LEU A 118 13.21 11.38 12.78
C LEU A 118 12.24 10.50 11.98
N PHE A 119 11.97 9.29 12.47
CA PHE A 119 10.93 8.42 11.89
C PHE A 119 9.53 9.03 11.98
N SER A 120 9.23 9.79 13.04
CA SER A 120 7.92 10.44 13.22
C SER A 120 7.55 11.43 12.12
N GLU A 121 8.55 12.01 11.45
CA GLU A 121 8.34 12.98 10.37
C GLU A 121 7.73 12.33 9.11
N ILE A 122 7.92 11.02 8.91
CA ILE A 122 7.24 10.27 7.83
C ILE A 122 5.73 10.40 8.01
N GLY A 123 5.21 10.01 9.18
CA GLY A 123 3.78 10.05 9.45
C GLY A 123 3.21 11.48 9.45
N ARG A 124 3.99 12.46 9.92
CA ARG A 124 3.60 13.89 9.90
C ARG A 124 3.37 14.39 8.47
N ILE A 125 4.34 14.18 7.58
CA ILE A 125 4.27 14.63 6.19
C ILE A 125 3.13 13.95 5.42
N ILE A 126 2.97 12.64 5.60
CA ILE A 126 1.90 11.88 4.96
C ILE A 126 0.54 12.39 5.43
N THR A 127 0.35 12.55 6.73
CA THR A 127 -0.93 13.00 7.32
C THR A 127 -1.28 14.41 6.87
N GLU A 128 -0.34 15.34 6.89
CA GLU A 128 -0.56 16.71 6.43
C GLU A 128 -0.96 16.77 4.96
N HIS A 129 -0.24 16.03 4.09
CA HIS A 129 -0.53 16.04 2.65
C HIS A 129 -1.85 15.35 2.32
N ALA A 130 -2.17 14.23 2.96
CA ALA A 130 -3.45 13.54 2.80
C ALA A 130 -4.63 14.42 3.25
N ASN A 131 -4.55 14.97 4.46
CA ASN A 131 -5.62 15.79 5.04
C ASN A 131 -5.88 17.06 4.22
N LYS A 132 -4.82 17.74 3.76
CA LYS A 132 -4.93 18.93 2.89
C LYS A 132 -5.70 18.63 1.60
N ASN A 133 -5.66 17.38 1.14
CA ASN A 133 -6.32 16.96 -0.10
C ASN A 133 -7.70 16.33 0.12
N GLY A 134 -8.15 16.19 1.37
CA GLY A 134 -9.46 15.63 1.73
C GLY A 134 -9.48 14.11 1.82
N PHE A 135 -8.34 13.49 2.16
CA PHE A 135 -8.19 12.06 2.37
C PHE A 135 -7.67 11.76 3.77
N ASN A 136 -7.89 10.53 4.24
CA ASN A 136 -7.45 10.08 5.56
C ASN A 136 -6.36 9.00 5.44
N VAL A 137 -5.54 8.84 6.48
CA VAL A 137 -4.50 7.81 6.56
C VAL A 137 -5.01 6.64 7.41
N ILE A 138 -4.94 5.42 6.90
CA ILE A 138 -5.20 4.21 7.68
C ILE A 138 -4.09 4.04 8.73
N LYS A 139 -4.47 3.81 9.99
CA LYS A 139 -3.52 3.81 11.12
C LYS A 139 -3.03 2.41 11.48
N ASP A 140 -3.80 1.40 11.12
CA ASP A 140 -3.61 0.00 11.52
C ASP A 140 -2.46 -0.70 10.79
N PHE A 141 -1.95 -0.10 9.70
CA PHE A 141 -0.84 -0.64 8.90
C PHE A 141 0.36 0.31 8.90
N CYS A 142 1.54 -0.29 8.92
CA CYS A 142 2.82 0.39 9.07
C CYS A 142 3.82 -0.22 8.09
N GLY A 143 4.80 0.57 7.69
CA GLY A 143 5.97 0.05 7.00
C GLY A 143 6.82 -0.76 7.97
N HIS A 144 7.86 -1.38 7.44
CA HIS A 144 8.71 -2.28 8.21
C HIS A 144 10.14 -2.30 7.67
N PHE A 145 11.07 -2.66 8.55
CA PHE A 145 12.41 -2.99 8.11
C PHE A 145 12.37 -4.29 7.29
N ILE A 146 13.22 -4.37 6.28
CA ILE A 146 13.25 -5.47 5.32
C ILE A 146 14.69 -5.78 4.92
N GLY A 147 14.96 -7.06 4.64
CA GLY A 147 16.29 -7.55 4.31
C GLY A 147 16.28 -9.08 4.24
N THR A 148 17.03 -9.76 5.12
CA THR A 148 17.01 -11.24 5.16
C THR A 148 15.71 -11.82 5.71
N HIS A 149 14.84 -10.99 6.30
CA HIS A 149 13.48 -11.30 6.70
C HIS A 149 12.53 -10.30 6.06
N MET A 150 11.30 -10.74 5.77
CA MET A 150 10.28 -9.92 5.11
C MET A 150 9.85 -8.73 5.99
N HIS A 151 9.45 -8.99 7.24
CA HIS A 151 9.04 -7.95 8.18
C HIS A 151 9.96 -7.95 9.40
N MET A 152 10.58 -6.82 9.69
CA MET A 152 11.41 -6.60 10.88
C MET A 152 11.05 -5.28 11.57
N TYR A 153 11.35 -5.22 12.87
CA TYR A 153 11.24 -3.99 13.64
C TYR A 153 12.41 -3.02 13.36
N PRO A 154 12.23 -1.71 13.59
CA PRO A 154 10.98 -1.06 14.01
C PRO A 154 9.92 -0.96 12.90
N LEU A 155 8.65 -0.87 13.29
CA LEU A 155 7.54 -0.58 12.37
C LEU A 155 7.50 0.92 12.07
N ILE A 156 7.14 1.32 10.85
CA ILE A 156 7.11 2.71 10.39
C ILE A 156 5.66 3.20 10.32
N GLU A 157 5.26 4.07 11.23
CA GLU A 157 3.87 4.56 11.29
C GLU A 157 3.66 5.69 10.27
N HIS A 158 2.66 5.55 9.40
CA HIS A 158 2.35 6.53 8.35
C HIS A 158 1.39 7.65 8.77
N HIS A 159 0.85 7.57 9.98
CA HIS A 159 -0.09 8.56 10.51
C HIS A 159 0.58 9.50 11.51
N TYR A 160 -0.12 10.59 11.87
CA TYR A 160 0.31 11.54 12.88
C TYR A 160 -0.87 11.95 13.79
N PRO A 161 -0.64 12.11 15.12
CA PRO A 161 0.58 11.77 15.85
C PRO A 161 0.88 10.27 15.79
N ASN A 162 2.15 9.89 15.92
CA ASN A 162 2.62 8.50 15.94
C ASN A 162 3.43 8.20 17.21
N SER A 163 3.73 6.93 17.46
CA SER A 163 4.46 6.47 18.64
C SER A 163 5.98 6.69 18.59
N HIS A 164 6.51 7.15 17.44
CA HIS A 164 7.94 7.33 17.21
C HIS A 164 8.51 8.55 17.95
N ASN A 165 8.85 8.36 19.23
CA ASN A 165 9.46 9.40 20.05
C ASN A 165 10.98 9.40 19.91
N ASN A 166 11.56 10.43 19.30
CA ASN A 166 13.01 10.66 19.19
C ASN A 166 13.82 9.55 18.49
N HIS A 167 13.17 8.59 17.81
CA HIS A 167 13.87 7.58 17.01
C HIS A 167 14.36 8.19 15.69
N ARG A 168 15.66 8.03 15.42
CA ARG A 168 16.33 8.56 14.23
C ARG A 168 16.73 7.45 13.28
N MET A 169 16.57 7.73 11.99
CA MET A 169 17.10 6.95 10.89
C MET A 169 18.63 6.94 10.96
N LYS A 170 19.23 5.84 10.54
CA LYS A 170 20.67 5.67 10.42
C LYS A 170 21.03 5.25 9.00
N LYS A 171 22.15 5.76 8.49
CA LYS A 171 22.73 5.28 7.23
C LYS A 171 22.82 3.76 7.18
N GLY A 172 22.46 3.17 6.04
CA GLY A 172 22.47 1.72 5.82
C GLY A 172 21.18 1.01 6.23
N GLN A 173 20.24 1.69 6.88
CA GLN A 173 18.93 1.11 7.18
C GLN A 173 18.11 0.96 5.91
N ILE A 174 17.42 -0.18 5.80
CA ILE A 174 16.53 -0.51 4.70
C ILE A 174 15.15 -0.81 5.27
N PHE A 175 14.13 -0.09 4.78
CA PHE A 175 12.75 -0.25 5.24
C PHE A 175 11.75 0.18 4.16
N THR A 176 10.50 -0.22 4.33
CA THR A 176 9.37 0.16 3.48
C THR A 176 8.71 1.43 4.00
N ILE A 177 8.24 2.26 3.08
CA ILE A 177 7.23 3.28 3.35
C ILE A 177 6.03 2.92 2.47
N GLU A 178 4.88 2.66 3.08
CA GLU A 178 3.71 2.04 2.43
C GLU A 178 2.37 2.68 2.87
N PRO A 179 2.18 4.00 2.75
CA PRO A 179 0.96 4.65 3.20
C PRO A 179 -0.27 4.11 2.47
N ILE A 180 -1.32 3.83 3.25
CA ILE A 180 -2.65 3.52 2.72
C ILE A 180 -3.57 4.70 3.02
N LEU A 181 -4.05 5.36 1.96
CA LEU A 181 -5.02 6.43 2.07
C LEU A 181 -6.44 5.91 1.83
N SER A 182 -7.40 6.45 2.58
CA SER A 182 -8.84 6.23 2.42
C SER A 182 -9.52 7.53 2.03
N GLU A 183 -10.51 7.43 1.14
CA GLU A 183 -11.36 8.57 0.80
C GLU A 183 -12.41 8.94 1.85
N GLY A 184 -12.61 8.06 2.83
CA GLY A 184 -13.63 8.20 3.88
C GLY A 184 -13.10 7.63 5.20
N SER A 185 -13.71 6.57 5.71
CA SER A 185 -13.39 6.05 7.03
C SER A 185 -11.96 5.52 7.16
N ILE A 186 -11.39 5.71 8.35
CA ILE A 186 -10.15 5.06 8.80
C ILE A 186 -10.41 3.74 9.52
N ASN A 187 -11.67 3.47 9.89
CA ASN A 187 -12.02 2.27 10.63
C ASN A 187 -12.11 1.10 9.66
N ILE A 188 -11.43 0.02 10.02
CA ILE A 188 -11.31 -1.17 9.18
C ILE A 188 -12.00 -2.38 9.82
N TYR A 189 -12.22 -3.42 9.02
CA TYR A 189 -12.60 -4.74 9.50
C TYR A 189 -11.96 -5.82 8.63
N THR A 190 -11.66 -6.97 9.24
CA THR A 190 -11.14 -8.13 8.52
C THR A 190 -12.27 -9.06 8.10
N TRP A 191 -12.19 -9.56 6.88
CA TRP A 191 -13.14 -10.53 6.34
C TRP A 191 -13.07 -11.88 7.07
N LYS A 192 -14.09 -12.71 6.86
CA LYS A 192 -14.12 -14.09 7.36
C LYS A 192 -12.98 -14.96 6.83
N ASP A 193 -12.32 -14.55 5.74
CA ASP A 193 -11.13 -15.22 5.22
C ASP A 193 -9.87 -14.97 6.06
N LYS A 194 -9.95 -14.07 7.07
CA LYS A 194 -8.89 -13.69 8.00
C LYS A 194 -7.71 -12.94 7.37
N TRP A 195 -7.84 -12.50 6.13
CA TRP A 195 -6.79 -11.81 5.38
C TRP A 195 -7.28 -10.48 4.81
N THR A 196 -8.37 -10.50 4.06
CA THR A 196 -8.84 -9.30 3.36
C THR A 196 -9.28 -8.25 4.39
N VAL A 197 -8.67 -7.07 4.35
CA VAL A 197 -9.00 -5.95 5.23
C VAL A 197 -9.68 -4.86 4.42
N CYS A 198 -10.80 -4.35 4.93
CA CYS A 198 -11.61 -3.36 4.24
C CYS A 198 -12.00 -2.20 5.16
N THR A 199 -12.29 -1.03 4.57
CA THR A 199 -12.92 0.09 5.27
C THR A 199 -14.37 -0.23 5.65
N ASN A 200 -14.81 0.19 6.84
CA ASN A 200 -16.14 -0.14 7.35
C ASN A 200 -17.31 0.59 6.65
N ASP A 201 -17.01 1.66 5.90
CA ASP A 201 -17.98 2.46 5.15
C ASP A 201 -17.96 2.16 3.64
N ASN A 202 -17.11 1.24 3.21
CA ASN A 202 -16.84 0.88 1.82
C ASN A 202 -16.13 1.96 0.98
N SER A 203 -15.45 2.91 1.63
CA SER A 203 -14.69 3.96 0.97
C SER A 203 -13.47 3.42 0.22
N PHE A 204 -13.20 4.00 -0.95
CA PHE A 204 -12.03 3.68 -1.76
C PHE A 204 -10.70 3.90 -1.03
N CYS A 205 -9.76 2.98 -1.25
CA CYS A 205 -8.39 3.07 -0.75
C CYS A 205 -7.34 3.08 -1.87
N SER A 206 -6.18 3.68 -1.59
CA SER A 206 -5.00 3.62 -2.46
C SER A 206 -3.72 3.51 -1.63
N GLN A 207 -2.85 2.59 -2.02
CA GLN A 207 -1.56 2.31 -1.41
C GLN A 207 -0.46 2.40 -2.46
N TRP A 208 0.66 2.98 -2.06
CA TRP A 208 1.91 2.96 -2.79
C TRP A 208 3.02 2.60 -1.82
N GLU A 209 4.01 1.87 -2.31
CA GLU A 209 5.12 1.44 -1.48
C GLU A 209 6.42 1.39 -2.24
N HIS A 210 7.48 1.79 -1.55
CA HIS A 210 8.85 1.51 -1.94
C HIS A 210 9.65 0.95 -0.76
N THR A 211 10.56 0.03 -1.08
CA THR A 211 11.70 -0.28 -0.23
C THR A 211 12.79 0.77 -0.46
N ILE A 212 13.27 1.41 0.61
CA ILE A 212 14.30 2.46 0.53
C ILE A 212 15.55 2.13 1.34
N LEU A 213 16.70 2.64 0.90
CA LEU A 213 17.98 2.62 1.63
C LEU A 213 18.31 4.03 2.13
N VAL A 214 18.51 4.19 3.43
CA VAL A 214 18.93 5.47 4.02
C VAL A 214 20.42 5.70 3.78
N LEU A 215 20.76 6.88 3.24
CA LEU A 215 22.12 7.36 3.01
C LEU A 215 22.35 8.67 3.76
N ASP A 216 23.51 9.29 3.57
CA ASP A 216 23.93 10.45 4.38
C ASP A 216 22.94 11.63 4.29
N ASN A 217 22.60 12.04 3.07
CA ASN A 217 21.78 13.24 2.81
C ASN A 217 20.48 12.95 2.06
N TYR A 218 20.22 11.69 1.72
CA TYR A 218 19.07 11.26 0.94
C TYR A 218 18.73 9.79 1.24
N ALA A 219 17.64 9.30 0.66
CA ALA A 219 17.34 7.88 0.59
C ALA A 219 17.29 7.44 -0.87
N GLU A 220 17.83 6.26 -1.15
CA GLU A 220 17.75 5.61 -2.45
C GLU A 220 16.50 4.73 -2.51
N ILE A 221 15.75 4.82 -3.61
CA ILE A 221 14.60 3.95 -3.88
C ILE A 221 15.11 2.69 -4.56
N LEU A 222 14.89 1.52 -3.95
CA LEU A 222 15.40 0.24 -4.45
C LEU A 222 14.42 -0.49 -5.38
N THR A 223 13.15 -0.06 -5.45
CA THR A 223 12.06 -0.72 -6.20
C THR A 223 11.36 0.17 -7.21
#